data_AF-A0A7C1PZ66-F1
#
_entry.id   AF-A0A7C1PZ66-F1
#
_cell.length_a   1.000
_cell.length_b   1.000
_cell.length_c   1.000
_cell.angle_alpha   90.00
_cell.angle_beta   90.00
_cell.angle_gamma   90.00
#
_symmetry.space_group_name_H-M   'P 1'
#
loop_
_entity.id
_entity.type
_entity.pdbx_description
1 polymer ?
#
loop_
_entity_poly.entity_id
_entity_poly.type
_entity_poly.pdbx_seq_one_letter_code
_entity_poly.pdbx_strand_id
1 'polypeptide(L)'
;MAASLDIYSSPGTFRKLNITSHRAHAIEPEQVIQIGSWRVMAFDVSHDCEQPYGYLIHSEQTGNILFVTDTGYVNHRFDNLNNIIVELNYSDEILESNIASGRLHGSMRNRVYNTHISLSVLIDLLKANDLTHVANIVLVHLSDTNSNAEEFKQAVIDATGKNVIIADKDMTINFSKTPF
;
A
#
# COMPACT_ATOMS: atom_id res chain seq x y z
N MET A 1 -12.08 0.35 -31.97
CA MET A 1 -11.44 1.50 -31.32
C MET A 1 -10.69 0.97 -30.11
N ALA A 2 -9.36 0.81 -30.20
CA ALA A 2 -8.56 0.44 -29.03
C ALA A 2 -8.37 1.71 -28.20
N ALA A 3 -8.89 1.74 -26.97
CA ALA A 3 -8.74 2.90 -26.10
C ALA A 3 -7.25 3.15 -25.83
N SER A 4 -6.78 4.30 -26.27
CA SER A 4 -5.40 4.79 -26.15
C SER A 4 -5.23 5.45 -24.79
N LEU A 5 -5.02 4.67 -23.74
CA LEU A 5 -4.88 5.17 -22.36
C LEU A 5 -3.47 5.72 -22.10
N ASP A 6 -3.40 6.80 -21.33
CA ASP A 6 -2.15 7.28 -20.75
C ASP A 6 -1.74 6.37 -19.57
N ILE A 7 -0.47 5.98 -19.55
CA ILE A 7 0.12 5.08 -18.56
C ILE A 7 1.16 5.87 -17.78
N TYR A 8 1.05 5.84 -16.46
CA TYR A 8 1.98 6.48 -15.56
C TYR A 8 2.70 5.42 -14.74
N SER A 9 4.03 5.50 -14.66
CA SER A 9 4.82 4.50 -13.92
C SER A 9 6.24 4.99 -13.64
N SER A 10 7.03 4.19 -12.91
CA SER A 10 8.44 4.45 -12.69
C SER A 10 9.25 4.30 -13.98
N PRO A 11 10.34 5.07 -14.15
CA PRO A 11 11.30 4.83 -15.23
C PRO A 11 11.79 3.37 -15.26
N GLY A 12 11.99 2.76 -14.08
CA GLY A 12 12.41 1.36 -13.93
C GLY A 12 11.40 0.37 -14.51
N THR A 13 10.11 0.56 -14.24
CA THR A 13 9.06 -0.28 -14.81
C THR A 13 9.03 -0.20 -16.34
N PHE A 14 9.10 1.01 -16.90
CA PHE A 14 9.12 1.17 -18.36
C PHE A 14 10.37 0.56 -19.01
N ARG A 15 11.55 0.71 -18.39
CA ARG A 15 12.78 0.05 -18.84
C ARG A 15 12.64 -1.47 -18.80
N LYS A 16 12.20 -2.03 -17.68
CA LYS A 16 12.05 -3.48 -17.51
C LYS A 16 11.11 -4.11 -18.53
N LEU A 17 10.02 -3.42 -18.83
CA LEU A 17 9.00 -3.89 -19.79
C LEU A 17 9.31 -3.48 -21.24
N ASN A 18 10.40 -2.76 -21.50
CA ASN A 18 10.76 -2.19 -22.80
C ASN A 18 9.62 -1.36 -23.43
N ILE A 19 8.90 -0.59 -22.61
CA ILE A 19 7.79 0.25 -23.08
C ILE A 19 8.35 1.59 -23.54
N THR A 20 8.14 1.90 -24.82
CA THR A 20 8.44 3.21 -25.40
C THR A 20 7.19 3.72 -26.11
N SER A 21 6.58 4.80 -25.60
CA SER A 21 5.35 5.37 -26.14
C SER A 21 5.21 6.83 -25.73
N HIS A 22 4.56 7.64 -26.56
CA HIS A 22 4.17 9.02 -26.19
C HIS A 22 3.10 9.08 -25.09
N ARG A 23 2.50 7.93 -24.75
CA ARG A 23 1.53 7.77 -23.66
C ARG A 23 2.13 7.16 -22.40
N ALA A 24 3.43 6.86 -22.40
CA ALA A 24 4.14 6.39 -21.23
C ALA A 24 4.77 7.59 -20.51
N HIS A 25 4.17 7.99 -19.40
CA HIS A 25 4.54 9.15 -18.62
C HIS A 25 5.32 8.68 -17.39
N ALA A 26 6.65 8.84 -17.43
CA ALA A 26 7.50 8.50 -16.30
C ALA A 26 7.28 9.48 -15.14
N ILE A 27 7.11 8.94 -13.93
CA ILE A 27 7.04 9.71 -12.69
C ILE A 27 8.38 9.50 -11.96
N GLU A 28 9.15 10.57 -11.78
CA GLU A 28 10.32 10.53 -10.90
C GLU A 28 9.87 10.56 -9.43
N PRO A 29 10.61 9.92 -8.50
CA PRO A 29 10.23 9.91 -7.09
C PRO A 29 10.20 11.34 -6.54
N GLU A 30 9.27 11.60 -5.62
CA GLU A 30 9.03 12.89 -4.96
C GLU A 30 8.57 14.02 -5.90
N GLN A 31 8.37 13.74 -7.19
CA GLN A 31 7.77 14.68 -8.12
C GLN A 31 6.24 14.63 -8.03
N VAL A 32 5.63 15.79 -7.80
CA VAL A 32 4.17 15.94 -7.89
C VAL A 32 3.77 16.15 -9.35
N ILE A 33 2.87 15.29 -9.84
CA ILE A 33 2.23 15.43 -11.16
C ILE A 33 0.73 15.66 -11.01
N GLN A 34 0.13 16.26 -12.03
CA GLN A 34 -1.32 16.48 -12.11
C GLN A 34 -1.93 15.48 -13.10
N ILE A 35 -2.91 14.69 -12.65
CA ILE A 35 -3.71 13.79 -13.49
C ILE A 35 -5.19 14.17 -13.31
N GLY A 36 -5.75 14.92 -14.25
CA GLY A 36 -7.12 15.45 -14.10
C GLY A 36 -7.22 16.34 -12.86
N SER A 37 -8.11 16.00 -11.91
CA SER A 37 -8.26 16.69 -10.62
C SER A 37 -7.33 16.18 -9.51
N TRP A 38 -6.49 15.19 -9.80
CA TRP A 38 -5.63 14.54 -8.83
C TRP A 38 -4.21 15.09 -8.88
N ARG A 39 -3.63 15.33 -7.70
CA ARG A 39 -2.18 15.48 -7.53
C ARG A 39 -1.62 14.14 -7.06
N VAL A 40 -0.61 13.64 -7.75
CA VAL A 40 0.00 12.33 -7.45
C VAL A 40 1.50 12.53 -7.27
N MET A 41 2.04 11.98 -6.19
CA MET A 41 3.47 11.94 -5.92
C MET A 41 3.87 10.49 -5.64
N ALA A 42 4.82 9.98 -6.41
CA ALA A 42 5.42 8.68 -6.15
C ALA A 42 6.55 8.81 -5.11
N PHE A 43 6.83 7.74 -4.38
CA PHE A 43 8.02 7.62 -3.54
C PHE A 43 8.55 6.19 -3.57
N ASP A 44 9.85 6.05 -3.37
CA ASP A 44 10.51 4.74 -3.38
C ASP A 44 10.01 3.85 -2.24
N VAL A 45 9.78 2.57 -2.53
CA VAL A 45 9.51 1.54 -1.52
C VAL A 45 10.49 0.38 -1.67
N SER A 46 10.45 -0.58 -0.75
CA SER A 46 11.35 -1.75 -0.76
C SER A 46 10.65 -2.99 -1.29
N HIS A 47 10.94 -3.39 -2.54
CA HIS A 47 10.45 -4.63 -3.16
C HIS A 47 11.46 -5.20 -4.17
N ASP A 48 11.33 -6.47 -4.55
CA ASP A 48 12.23 -7.20 -5.45
C ASP A 48 12.06 -6.87 -6.96
N CYS A 49 11.73 -5.62 -7.31
CA CYS A 49 11.53 -5.17 -8.69
C CYS A 49 12.23 -3.85 -9.03
N GLU A 50 12.20 -3.43 -10.30
CA GLU A 50 12.93 -2.25 -10.78
C GLU A 50 12.17 -0.95 -10.45
N GLN A 51 12.64 -0.24 -9.41
CA GLN A 51 12.06 1.02 -8.92
C GLN A 51 10.57 0.88 -8.54
N PRO A 52 10.24 0.10 -7.50
CA PRO A 52 8.88 0.03 -6.96
C PRO A 52 8.49 1.33 -6.27
N TYR A 53 7.20 1.69 -6.37
CA TYR A 53 6.66 2.91 -5.78
C TYR A 53 5.47 2.66 -4.87
N GLY A 54 5.42 3.45 -3.81
CA GLY A 54 4.18 3.86 -3.16
C GLY A 54 3.75 5.22 -3.69
N TYR A 55 2.51 5.63 -3.40
CA TYR A 55 1.95 6.88 -3.88
C TYR A 55 1.26 7.67 -2.77
N LEU A 56 1.51 8.98 -2.76
CA LEU A 56 0.69 9.95 -2.06
C LEU A 56 -0.20 10.65 -3.08
N ILE A 57 -1.51 10.46 -2.95
CA ILE A 57 -2.52 10.94 -3.88
C ILE A 57 -3.37 11.98 -3.18
N HIS A 58 -3.69 13.07 -3.86
CA HIS A 58 -4.51 14.13 -3.31
C HIS A 58 -5.61 14.57 -4.27
N SER A 59 -6.80 14.78 -3.72
CA SER A 59 -7.85 15.59 -4.34
C SER A 59 -8.51 16.47 -3.27
N GLU A 60 -9.20 17.54 -3.69
CA GLU A 60 -9.95 18.39 -2.77
C GLU A 60 -11.04 17.61 -2.01
N GLN A 61 -11.63 16.59 -2.65
CA GLN A 61 -12.75 15.81 -2.11
C GLN A 61 -12.28 14.78 -1.06
N THR A 62 -11.17 14.10 -1.33
CA THR A 62 -10.65 13.00 -0.50
C THR A 62 -9.61 13.43 0.51
N GLY A 63 -9.00 14.62 0.31
CA GLY A 63 -7.76 14.97 0.98
C GLY A 63 -6.60 14.06 0.54
N ASN A 64 -5.62 13.86 1.43
CA ASN A 64 -4.46 13.01 1.14
C ASN A 64 -4.79 11.53 1.37
N ILE A 65 -4.47 10.72 0.37
CA ILE A 65 -4.56 9.27 0.37
C ILE A 65 -3.13 8.71 0.29
N LEU A 66 -2.73 7.96 1.31
CA LEU A 66 -1.53 7.13 1.23
C LEU A 66 -1.90 5.80 0.55
N PHE A 67 -1.20 5.42 -0.51
CA PHE A 67 -1.36 4.14 -1.18
C PHE A 67 -0.03 3.39 -1.21
N VAL A 68 0.05 2.26 -0.50
CA VAL A 68 1.28 1.46 -0.37
C VAL A 68 0.94 -0.02 -0.47
N THR A 69 1.55 -0.70 -1.43
CA THR A 69 1.44 -2.16 -1.59
C THR A 69 2.75 -2.73 -2.09
N ASP A 70 2.92 -4.04 -1.93
CA ASP A 70 4.11 -4.79 -2.32
C ASP A 70 5.38 -4.13 -1.78
N THR A 71 5.50 -4.04 -0.46
CA THR A 71 6.75 -3.61 0.16
C THR A 71 7.01 -4.21 1.54
N GLY A 72 8.27 -4.42 1.92
CA GLY A 72 8.63 -4.86 3.27
C GLY A 72 8.54 -3.76 4.34
N TYR A 73 8.75 -2.49 3.97
CA TYR A 73 8.74 -1.37 4.91
C TYR A 73 8.58 -0.03 4.18
N VAL A 74 8.21 1.02 4.91
CA VAL A 74 8.12 2.39 4.41
C VAL A 74 8.97 3.32 5.28
N ASN A 75 9.97 3.97 4.69
CA ASN A 75 10.92 4.87 5.39
C ASN A 75 10.49 6.34 5.41
N HIS A 76 9.22 6.61 5.13
CA HIS A 76 8.67 7.96 5.06
C HIS A 76 7.58 8.17 6.11
N ARG A 77 7.47 9.42 6.57
CA ARG A 77 6.31 9.91 7.30
C ARG A 77 5.53 10.85 6.38
N PHE A 78 4.23 10.86 6.55
CA PHE A 78 3.32 11.60 5.69
C PHE A 78 2.46 12.53 6.53
N ASP A 79 2.38 13.78 6.09
CA ASP A 79 1.60 14.79 6.78
C ASP A 79 0.17 14.86 6.25
N ASN A 80 -0.75 15.22 7.14
CA ASN A 80 -2.15 15.53 6.82
C ASN A 80 -2.88 14.39 6.08
N LEU A 81 -2.65 13.14 6.47
CA LEU A 81 -3.35 12.00 5.89
C LEU A 81 -4.85 12.03 6.21
N ASN A 82 -5.67 11.67 5.23
CA ASN A 82 -7.12 11.54 5.37
C ASN A 82 -7.58 10.10 5.15
N ASN A 83 -6.94 9.37 4.24
CA ASN A 83 -7.22 7.97 3.97
C ASN A 83 -5.91 7.21 3.76
N ILE A 84 -5.88 5.95 4.17
CA ILE A 84 -4.73 5.06 4.00
C ILE A 84 -5.23 3.80 3.31
N ILE A 85 -4.58 3.40 2.23
CA ILE A 85 -4.71 2.10 1.59
C ILE A 85 -3.33 1.45 1.69
N VAL A 86 -3.23 0.37 2.44
CA VAL A 86 -1.94 -0.20 2.81
C VAL A 86 -1.98 -1.72 2.81
N GLU A 87 -0.91 -2.31 2.30
CA GLU A 87 -0.70 -3.75 2.39
C GLU A 87 -0.63 -4.23 3.84
N LEU A 88 -1.26 -5.37 4.09
CA LEU A 88 -1.03 -6.17 5.27
C LEU A 88 -1.04 -7.65 4.89
N ASN A 89 0.13 -8.20 4.63
CA ASN A 89 0.21 -9.52 4.01
C ASN A 89 0.16 -10.65 5.02
N TYR A 90 0.88 -10.54 6.14
CA TYR A 90 1.01 -11.64 7.09
C TYR A 90 1.19 -11.17 8.54
N SER A 91 1.10 -12.11 9.47
CA SER A 91 1.62 -11.94 10.83
C SER A 91 2.76 -12.92 11.07
N ASP A 92 3.76 -12.48 11.85
CA ASP A 92 4.92 -13.29 12.20
C ASP A 92 4.49 -14.63 12.80
N GLU A 93 3.48 -14.63 13.67
CA GLU A 93 2.96 -15.83 14.30
C GLU A 93 2.41 -16.86 13.30
N ILE A 94 1.55 -16.44 12.36
CA ILE A 94 0.95 -17.35 11.38
C ILE A 94 2.03 -17.85 10.41
N LEU A 95 2.93 -16.97 9.96
CA LEU A 95 4.02 -17.34 9.06
C LEU A 95 4.95 -18.39 9.68
N GLU A 96 5.41 -18.17 10.91
CA GLU A 96 6.28 -19.11 11.61
C GLU A 96 5.58 -20.45 11.88
N SER A 97 4.29 -20.41 12.24
CA SER A 97 3.47 -21.61 12.43
C SER A 97 3.37 -22.45 11.15
N ASN A 98 3.13 -21.81 10.01
CA ASN A 98 3.06 -22.49 8.72
C ASN A 98 4.42 -23.08 8.28
N ILE A 99 5.54 -22.42 8.62
CA ILE A 99 6.89 -22.94 8.37
C ILE A 99 7.15 -24.16 9.26
N ALA A 100 6.86 -24.05 10.56
CA ALA A 100 7.04 -25.14 11.52
C ALA A 100 6.20 -26.37 11.17
N SER A 101 5.00 -26.18 10.60
CA SER A 101 4.14 -27.27 10.15
C SER A 101 4.51 -27.83 8.76
N GLY A 102 5.54 -27.29 8.11
CA GLY A 102 5.95 -27.69 6.75
C GLY A 102 4.99 -27.26 5.63
N ARG A 103 4.02 -26.37 5.91
CA ARG A 103 3.09 -25.83 4.91
C ARG A 103 3.74 -24.78 4.03
N LEU A 104 4.74 -24.08 4.57
CA LEU A 104 5.56 -23.12 3.84
C LEU A 104 7.03 -23.55 3.90
N HIS A 105 7.71 -23.50 2.76
CA HIS A 105 9.14 -23.79 2.74
C HIS A 105 9.93 -22.64 3.37
N GLY A 106 10.89 -22.94 4.26
CA GLY A 106 11.65 -21.93 5.00
C GLY A 106 12.41 -20.92 4.10
N SER A 107 12.70 -21.27 2.84
CA SER A 107 13.30 -20.33 1.88
C SER A 107 12.37 -19.18 1.48
N MET A 108 11.05 -19.35 1.59
CA MET A 108 10.07 -18.29 1.30
C MET A 108 10.02 -17.23 2.41
N ARG A 109 10.41 -17.61 3.64
CA ARG A 109 10.44 -16.76 4.82
C ARG A 109 11.18 -15.44 4.54
N ASN A 110 12.43 -15.53 4.14
CA ASN A 110 13.28 -14.36 3.92
C ASN A 110 12.75 -13.45 2.81
N ARG A 111 12.08 -14.00 1.79
CA ARG A 111 11.46 -13.18 0.75
C ARG A 111 10.28 -12.40 1.34
N VAL A 112 9.34 -13.10 1.98
CA VAL A 112 8.14 -12.49 2.58
C VAL A 112 8.52 -11.35 3.53
N TYR A 113 9.51 -11.56 4.40
CA TYR A 113 10.01 -10.53 5.32
C TYR A 113 10.55 -9.27 4.63
N ASN A 114 11.17 -9.41 3.47
CA ASN A 114 11.83 -8.30 2.79
C ASN A 114 10.93 -7.60 1.77
N THR A 115 9.84 -8.25 1.34
CA THR A 115 8.98 -7.76 0.25
C THR A 115 7.55 -7.44 0.66
N HIS A 116 7.08 -7.84 1.85
CA HIS A 116 5.70 -7.60 2.27
C HIS A 116 5.59 -7.09 3.70
N ILE A 117 4.59 -6.25 3.96
CA ILE A 117 4.35 -5.67 5.28
C ILE A 117 3.69 -6.72 6.20
N SER A 118 4.27 -6.90 7.39
CA SER A 118 3.67 -7.68 8.47
C SER A 118 2.75 -6.82 9.34
N LEU A 119 1.90 -7.47 10.15
CA LEU A 119 1.04 -6.77 11.13
C LEU A 119 1.83 -5.88 12.08
N SER A 120 2.97 -6.36 12.58
CA SER A 120 3.84 -5.61 13.49
C SER A 120 4.41 -4.36 12.81
N VAL A 121 4.96 -4.50 11.60
CA VAL A 121 5.51 -3.39 10.81
C VAL A 121 4.43 -2.37 10.45
N LEU A 122 3.23 -2.82 10.08
CA LEU A 122 2.13 -1.91 9.77
C LEU A 122 1.72 -1.07 10.99
N ILE A 123 1.61 -1.69 12.16
CA ILE A 123 1.25 -0.98 13.39
C ILE A 123 2.29 0.09 13.71
N ASP A 124 3.59 -0.21 13.53
CA ASP A 124 4.66 0.76 13.74
C ASP A 124 4.60 1.91 12.73
N LEU A 125 4.35 1.61 11.45
CA LEU A 125 4.14 2.62 10.41
C LEU A 125 2.97 3.55 10.77
N LEU A 126 1.83 2.98 11.19
CA LEU A 126 0.65 3.76 11.54
C LEU A 126 0.89 4.63 12.76
N LYS A 127 1.54 4.11 13.81
CA LYS A 127 1.90 4.87 15.02
C LYS A 127 2.95 5.96 14.77
N ALA A 128 3.79 5.81 13.76
CA ALA A 128 4.77 6.81 13.38
C ALA A 128 4.17 8.02 12.64
N ASN A 129 2.94 7.91 12.14
CA ASN A 129 2.25 8.96 11.41
C ASN A 129 1.19 9.66 12.28
N ASP A 130 0.89 10.93 11.97
CA ASP A 130 -0.26 11.61 12.57
C ASP A 130 -1.54 11.10 11.92
N LEU A 131 -2.31 10.32 12.68
CA LEU A 131 -3.57 9.75 12.22
C LEU A 131 -4.77 10.64 12.56
N THR A 132 -4.60 11.82 13.16
CA THR A 132 -5.70 12.66 13.69
C THR A 132 -6.83 12.83 12.67
N HIS A 133 -6.49 13.14 11.42
CA HIS A 133 -7.46 13.37 10.33
C HIS A 133 -7.75 12.14 9.46
N VAL A 134 -7.12 11.00 9.74
CA VAL A 134 -7.38 9.75 9.01
C VAL A 134 -8.77 9.25 9.38
N ALA A 135 -9.62 9.16 8.35
CA ALA A 135 -10.97 8.63 8.42
C ALA A 135 -10.96 7.11 8.24
N ASN A 136 -10.24 6.62 7.22
CA ASN A 136 -10.23 5.21 6.83
C ASN A 136 -8.81 4.66 6.70
N ILE A 137 -8.62 3.43 7.19
CA ILE A 137 -7.48 2.57 6.88
C ILE A 137 -8.02 1.34 6.16
N VAL A 138 -7.65 1.16 4.90
CA VAL A 138 -8.05 0.05 4.05
C VAL A 138 -6.88 -0.91 3.92
N LEU A 139 -7.06 -2.12 4.45
CA LEU A 139 -6.09 -3.18 4.41
C LEU A 139 -6.27 -3.97 3.11
N VAL A 140 -5.21 -4.08 2.33
CA VAL A 140 -5.17 -4.79 1.05
C VAL A 140 -4.06 -5.84 1.05
N HIS A 141 -4.04 -6.70 0.04
CA HIS A 141 -2.93 -7.62 -0.22
C HIS A 141 -2.65 -8.62 0.92
N LEU A 142 -3.71 -9.12 1.57
CA LEU A 142 -3.64 -10.17 2.57
C LEU A 142 -3.20 -11.50 1.94
N SER A 143 -2.30 -12.23 2.62
CA SER A 143 -1.89 -13.57 2.20
C SER A 143 -2.99 -14.59 2.43
N ASP A 144 -3.30 -15.41 1.43
CA ASP A 144 -4.29 -16.51 1.55
C ASP A 144 -3.99 -17.47 2.71
N THR A 145 -2.71 -17.65 3.06
CA THR A 145 -2.27 -18.66 4.03
C THR A 145 -1.65 -18.08 5.29
N ASN A 146 -1.13 -16.85 5.24
CA ASN A 146 -0.40 -16.24 6.36
C ASN A 146 -1.15 -15.06 7.01
N SER A 147 -2.43 -14.86 6.67
CA SER A 147 -3.26 -13.79 7.22
C SER A 147 -4.48 -14.30 7.96
N ASN A 148 -5.03 -13.44 8.82
CA ASN A 148 -6.34 -13.60 9.44
C ASN A 148 -7.06 -12.26 9.39
N ALA A 149 -7.99 -12.10 8.45
CA ALA A 149 -8.62 -10.82 8.14
C ALA A 149 -9.30 -10.17 9.37
N GLU A 150 -10.02 -10.95 10.17
CA GLU A 150 -10.72 -10.44 11.35
C GLU A 150 -9.75 -10.04 12.46
N GLU A 151 -8.74 -10.86 12.72
CA GLU A 151 -7.70 -10.56 13.71
C GLU A 151 -6.89 -9.32 13.31
N PHE A 152 -6.53 -9.21 12.04
CA PHE A 152 -5.77 -8.10 11.49
C PHE A 152 -6.56 -6.79 11.60
N LYS A 153 -7.84 -6.84 11.19
CA LYS A 153 -8.74 -5.71 11.32
C LYS A 153 -8.83 -5.26 12.77
N GLN A 154 -9.08 -6.18 13.69
CA GLN A 154 -9.22 -5.86 15.11
C GLN A 154 -7.92 -5.28 15.70
N ALA A 155 -6.77 -5.87 15.39
CA ALA A 155 -5.47 -5.40 15.86
C ALA A 155 -5.17 -3.97 15.39
N VAL A 156 -5.49 -3.63 14.13
CA VAL A 156 -5.31 -2.27 13.61
C VAL A 156 -6.31 -1.30 14.23
N ILE A 157 -7.57 -1.71 14.47
CA ILE A 157 -8.55 -0.91 15.21
C ILE A 157 -8.03 -0.60 16.61
N ASP A 158 -7.58 -1.62 17.35
CA ASP A 158 -7.09 -1.47 18.71
C ASP A 158 -5.85 -0.56 18.79
N ALA A 159 -4.97 -0.63 17.78
CA ALA A 159 -3.76 0.17 17.72
C ALA A 159 -3.99 1.64 17.34
N THR A 160 -5.05 1.95 16.59
CA THR A 160 -5.24 3.27 15.95
C THR A 160 -6.52 4.00 16.34
N GLY A 161 -7.54 3.27 16.80
CA GLY A 161 -8.89 3.80 17.03
C GLY A 161 -9.61 4.26 15.75
N LYS A 162 -9.15 3.85 14.56
CA LYS A 162 -9.69 4.29 13.26
C LYS A 162 -10.68 3.29 12.68
N ASN A 163 -11.44 3.75 11.69
CA ASN A 163 -12.24 2.86 10.86
C ASN A 163 -11.31 2.03 9.98
N VAL A 164 -11.35 0.70 10.14
CA VAL A 164 -10.51 -0.24 9.40
C VAL A 164 -11.39 -1.11 8.50
N ILE A 165 -11.01 -1.23 7.23
CA ILE A 165 -11.74 -1.98 6.22
C ILE A 165 -10.78 -3.01 5.62
N ILE A 166 -11.21 -4.28 5.54
CA ILE A 166 -10.54 -5.28 4.71
C ILE A 166 -11.10 -5.14 3.30
N ALA A 167 -10.25 -4.83 2.32
CA ALA A 167 -10.68 -4.74 0.94
C ALA A 167 -11.09 -6.12 0.41
N ASP A 168 -12.14 -6.16 -0.40
CA ASP A 168 -12.58 -7.35 -1.11
C ASP A 168 -12.93 -6.99 -2.56
N LYS A 169 -13.02 -8.02 -3.41
CA LYS A 169 -13.36 -7.87 -4.82
C LYS A 169 -14.69 -7.14 -4.99
N ASP A 170 -14.72 -6.21 -5.95
CA ASP A 170 -15.89 -5.41 -6.31
C ASP A 170 -16.41 -4.49 -5.18
N MET A 171 -15.64 -4.32 -4.09
CA MET A 171 -15.97 -3.39 -3.01
C MET A 171 -15.86 -1.94 -3.47
N THR A 172 -16.86 -1.13 -3.13
CA THR A 172 -16.83 0.33 -3.31
C THR A 172 -16.75 1.01 -1.95
N ILE A 173 -15.73 1.84 -1.76
CA ILE A 173 -15.52 2.62 -0.54
C ILE A 173 -15.56 4.11 -0.91
N ASN A 174 -16.33 4.88 -0.16
CA ASN A 174 -16.40 6.33 -0.33
C ASN A 174 -15.31 6.99 0.51
N PHE A 175 -14.34 7.63 -0.16
CA PHE A 175 -13.35 8.45 0.51
C PHE A 175 -13.80 9.91 0.55
N SER A 176 -13.73 10.49 1.74
CA SER A 176 -13.96 11.90 2.01
C SER A 176 -12.79 12.46 2.81
N LYS A 177 -12.65 13.79 2.78
CA LYS A 177 -11.65 14.51 3.59
C LYS A 177 -11.89 14.39 5.10
N THR A 178 -13.14 14.19 5.52
CA THR A 178 -13.53 14.08 6.93
C THR A 178 -14.35 12.81 7.16
N PRO A 179 -14.14 12.10 8.29
CA PRO A 179 -15.11 11.11 8.76
C PRO A 179 -16.42 11.83 9.07
N PHE A 180 -17.55 11.22 8.72
CA PHE A 180 -18.92 11.78 8.74
C PHE A 180 -19.24 12.69 9.93
#